data_AF-A0A4S0MJI0-F1
#
_entry.id   AF-A0A4S0MJI0-F1
#
_cell.length_a   1.000
_cell.length_b   1.000
_cell.length_c   1.000
_cell.angle_alpha   90.00
_cell.angle_beta   90.00
_cell.angle_gamma   90.00
#
_symmetry.space_group_name_H-M   'P 1'
#
loop_
_entity.id
_entity.type
_entity.pdbx_description
1 polymer ?
#
loop_
_entity_poly.entity_id
_entity_poly.type
_entity_poly.pdbx_seq_one_letter_code
_entity_poly.pdbx_strand_id
1 'polypeptide(L)'
;GWAEIRVHPDSKVKWTLLMMVLDAALDAGGQHMLHTAGLTLPGRDALVLIHAPSGTGKSTTSLALASQGFGLCSDDVMILSAKAGEVTAWGMP
;
A
#
# COMPACT_ATOMS: atom_id res chain seq x y z
N GLY A 1 18.33 -14.57 11.14
CA GLY A 1 18.74 -13.17 11.33
C GLY A 1 17.89 -12.57 12.43
N TRP A 2 18.44 -11.70 13.25
CA TRP A 2 17.67 -10.95 14.24
C TRP A 2 17.49 -9.52 13.73
N ALA A 3 16.36 -8.90 14.04
CA ALA A 3 16.07 -7.51 13.73
C ALA A 3 15.73 -6.79 15.04
N GLU A 4 16.34 -5.63 15.27
CA GLU A 4 16.08 -4.79 16.43
C GLU A 4 15.18 -3.64 16.01
N ILE A 5 13.99 -3.55 16.60
CA ILE A 5 13.05 -2.46 16.36
C ILE A 5 13.34 -1.36 17.39
N ARG A 6 13.85 -0.21 16.93
CA ARG A 6 14.04 0.98 17.75
C ARG A 6 12.96 2.00 17.43
N VAL A 7 12.19 2.39 18.44
CA VAL A 7 11.14 3.41 18.34
C VAL A 7 11.64 4.68 19.03
N HIS A 8 11.47 5.83 18.38
CA HIS A 8 11.82 7.13 18.98
C HIS A 8 10.92 7.41 20.21
N PRO A 9 11.44 7.96 21.33
CA PRO A 9 10.69 8.11 22.58
C PRO A 9 9.31 8.78 22.45
N ASP A 10 9.18 9.74 21.52
CA ASP A 10 7.93 10.49 21.29
C ASP A 10 7.08 9.98 20.10
N SER A 11 7.49 8.87 19.47
CA SER A 11 6.74 8.29 18.36
C SER A 11 5.54 7.49 18.86
N LYS A 12 4.34 7.97 18.56
CA LYS A 12 3.13 7.15 18.68
C LYS A 12 3.16 6.07 17.61
N VAL A 13 3.46 4.85 18.03
CA VAL A 13 3.36 3.67 17.18
C VAL A 13 1.87 3.45 16.87
N LYS A 14 1.44 3.92 15.70
CA LYS A 14 0.07 3.73 15.21
C LYS A 14 -0.14 2.37 14.55
N TRP A 15 0.94 1.63 14.31
CA TRP A 15 0.96 0.35 13.62
C TRP A 15 1.20 -0.79 14.59
N THR A 16 0.50 -1.91 14.42
CA THR A 16 0.73 -3.10 15.25
C THR A 16 2.16 -3.61 15.05
N LEU A 17 2.75 -4.26 16.07
CA LEU A 17 4.09 -4.87 15.96
C LEU A 17 4.24 -5.76 14.72
N LEU A 18 3.14 -6.43 14.36
CA LEU A 18 3.02 -7.24 13.15
C LEU A 18 3.29 -6.44 11.87
N MET A 19 2.80 -5.20 11.77
CA MET A 19 2.99 -4.39 10.57
C MET A 19 4.46 -3.96 10.38
N MET A 20 5.18 -3.72 11.47
CA MET A 20 6.62 -3.40 11.40
C MET A 20 7.44 -4.61 10.93
N VAL A 21 7.10 -5.81 11.42
CA VAL A 21 7.75 -7.05 10.98
C VAL A 21 7.43 -7.33 9.51
N LEU A 22 6.19 -7.11 9.10
CA LEU A 22 5.77 -7.30 7.72
C LEU A 22 6.46 -6.31 6.78
N ASP A 23 6.58 -5.03 7.17
CA ASP A 23 7.30 -4.01 6.41
C ASP A 23 8.78 -4.41 6.21
N ALA A 24 9.45 -4.83 7.28
CA ALA A 24 10.83 -5.30 7.20
C ALA A 24 10.99 -6.57 6.33
N ALA A 25 10.02 -7.48 6.36
CA ALA A 25 10.02 -8.69 5.52
C ALA A 25 9.83 -8.36 4.03
N LEU A 26 8.94 -7.41 3.72
CA LEU A 26 8.74 -6.92 2.36
C LEU A 26 9.99 -6.20 1.85
N ASP A 27 10.59 -5.34 2.68
CA ASP A 27 11.81 -4.60 2.32
C ASP A 27 12.98 -5.53 2.01
N ALA A 28 13.17 -6.58 2.83
CA ALA A 28 14.15 -7.64 2.55
C ALA A 28 13.87 -8.37 1.21
N GLY A 29 12.61 -8.39 0.77
CA GLY A 29 12.17 -8.90 -0.53
C GLY A 29 12.26 -7.89 -1.68
N GLY A 30 12.70 -6.65 -1.43
CA GLY A 30 12.68 -5.56 -2.42
C GLY A 30 11.27 -5.08 -2.76
N GLN A 31 10.36 -5.13 -1.79
CA GLN A 31 8.99 -4.64 -1.87
C GLN A 31 8.76 -3.60 -0.78
N HIS A 32 7.89 -2.63 -1.04
CA HIS A 32 7.66 -1.51 -0.12
C HIS A 32 6.17 -1.30 0.12
N MET A 33 5.77 -1.07 1.36
CA MET A 33 4.40 -0.70 1.69
C MET A 33 4.16 0.80 1.43
N LEU A 34 3.08 1.11 0.73
CA LEU A 34 2.60 2.46 0.51
C LEU A 34 1.20 2.63 1.10
N HIS A 35 1.01 3.71 1.87
CA HIS A 35 -0.31 4.10 2.36
C HIS A 35 -1.08 4.84 1.25
N THR A 36 -1.73 4.05 0.38
CA THR A 36 -2.43 4.51 -0.82
C THR A 36 -3.59 3.57 -1.14
N ALA A 37 -4.64 4.08 -1.77
CA ALA A 37 -5.62 3.23 -2.42
C ALA A 37 -5.12 2.79 -3.81
N GLY A 38 -5.37 1.55 -4.20
CA GLY A 38 -5.02 1.02 -5.52
C GLY A 38 -6.24 0.52 -6.28
N LEU A 39 -6.34 0.88 -7.56
CA LEU A 39 -7.38 0.41 -8.47
C LEU A 39 -6.80 -0.08 -9.80
N THR A 40 -7.41 -1.11 -10.38
CA THR A 40 -7.15 -1.51 -11.77
C THR A 40 -7.97 -0.65 -12.74
N LEU A 41 -7.38 -0.35 -13.90
CA LEU A 41 -8.07 0.34 -14.97
C LEU A 41 -9.03 -0.60 -15.73
N PRO A 42 -10.26 -0.17 -16.05
CA PRO A 42 -11.17 -0.98 -16.85
C PRO A 42 -10.57 -1.31 -18.22
N GLY A 43 -10.55 -2.60 -18.57
CA GLY A 43 -10.07 -3.08 -19.88
C GLY A 43 -8.57 -2.93 -20.13
N ARG A 44 -7.75 -2.70 -19.08
CA ARG A 44 -6.29 -2.64 -19.18
C ARG A 44 -5.64 -3.39 -18.04
N ASP A 45 -4.51 -4.02 -18.32
CA ASP A 45 -3.65 -4.60 -17.27
C ASP A 45 -2.75 -3.49 -16.69
N ALA A 46 -3.38 -2.54 -16.01
CA ALA A 46 -2.72 -1.37 -15.46
C ALA A 46 -3.37 -0.95 -14.15
N LEU A 47 -2.56 -0.39 -13.25
CA LEU A 47 -2.93 0.00 -11.90
C LEU A 47 -2.76 1.51 -11.71
N VAL A 48 -3.68 2.11 -10.95
CA VAL A 48 -3.64 3.50 -10.50
C VAL A 48 -3.58 3.52 -8.98
N LEU A 49 -2.62 4.28 -8.46
CA LEU A 49 -2.48 4.52 -7.02
C LEU A 49 -2.97 5.93 -6.68
N ILE A 50 -3.88 6.03 -5.72
CA ILE A 50 -4.39 7.29 -5.19
C ILE A 50 -3.69 7.56 -3.86
N HIS A 51 -2.74 8.49 -3.89
CA HIS A 51 -2.06 9.00 -2.69
C HIS A 51 -2.53 10.41 -2.36
N ALA A 52 -2.89 10.63 -1.10
CA ALA A 52 -3.32 11.91 -0.55
C ALA A 52 -3.33 11.82 0.99
N PRO A 53 -3.26 12.94 1.73
CA PRO A 53 -3.36 12.95 3.19
C PRO A 53 -4.64 12.28 3.75
N SER A 54 -4.63 11.83 5.00
CA SER A 54 -5.84 11.27 5.62
C SER A 54 -6.96 12.30 5.69
N GLY A 55 -8.22 11.86 5.50
CA GLY A 55 -9.40 12.74 5.49
C GLY A 55 -9.69 13.47 4.18
N THR A 56 -8.84 13.33 3.14
CA THR A 56 -9.05 14.01 1.84
C THR A 56 -10.01 13.27 0.88
N GLY A 57 -10.64 12.19 1.33
CA GLY A 57 -11.60 11.44 0.52
C GLY A 57 -11.03 10.32 -0.37
N LYS A 58 -9.77 9.88 -0.19
CA LYS A 58 -9.18 8.74 -0.95
C LYS A 58 -10.10 7.52 -1.02
N SER A 59 -10.53 7.03 0.14
CA SER A 59 -11.39 5.85 0.25
C SER A 59 -12.75 6.09 -0.41
N THR A 60 -13.28 7.31 -0.29
CA THR A 60 -14.53 7.70 -0.97
C THR A 60 -14.36 7.71 -2.50
N THR A 61 -13.26 8.28 -3.00
CA THR A 61 -12.96 8.33 -4.44
C THR A 61 -12.65 6.95 -5.00
N SER A 62 -11.88 6.10 -4.30
CA SER A 62 -11.59 4.75 -4.74
C SER A 62 -12.85 3.89 -4.80
N LEU A 63 -13.72 3.96 -3.79
CA LEU A 63 -15.01 3.27 -3.81
C LEU A 63 -15.92 3.79 -4.93
N ALA A 64 -15.96 5.11 -5.15
CA ALA A 64 -16.71 5.70 -6.25
C ALA A 64 -16.21 5.19 -7.61
N LEU A 65 -14.89 5.17 -7.84
CA LEU A 65 -14.31 4.64 -9.08
C LEU A 65 -14.58 3.14 -9.24
N ALA A 66 -14.52 2.37 -8.15
CA ALA A 66 -14.85 0.95 -8.18
C ALA A 66 -16.30 0.71 -8.65
N SER A 67 -17.24 1.53 -8.17
CA SER A 67 -18.64 1.51 -8.64
C SER A 67 -18.80 1.84 -10.13
N GLN A 68 -17.83 2.52 -10.74
CA GLN A 68 -17.80 2.87 -12.16
C GLN A 68 -17.02 1.85 -13.02
N GLY A 69 -16.72 0.67 -12.46
CA GLY A 69 -16.11 -0.45 -13.19
C GLY A 69 -14.59 -0.58 -13.05
N PHE A 70 -13.95 0.22 -12.20
CA PHE A 70 -12.56 -0.01 -11.81
C PHE A 70 -12.49 -1.18 -10.83
N GLY A 71 -11.44 -2.00 -10.88
CA GLY A 71 -11.24 -3.04 -9.87
C GLY A 71 -10.59 -2.45 -8.62
N LEU A 72 -11.19 -2.58 -7.45
CA LEU A 72 -10.57 -2.15 -6.20
C LEU A 72 -9.57 -3.21 -5.72
N CYS A 73 -8.29 -2.84 -5.58
CA CYS A 73 -7.26 -3.73 -5.02
C CYS A 73 -7.16 -3.59 -3.50
N SER A 74 -7.04 -2.36 -3.03
CA SER A 74 -7.06 -1.98 -1.61
C SER A 74 -7.37 -0.50 -1.49
N ASP A 75 -7.91 -0.05 -0.36
CA ASP A 75 -8.18 1.35 -0.06
C ASP A 75 -7.17 1.99 0.91
N ASP A 76 -6.37 1.18 1.60
CA ASP A 76 -5.48 1.64 2.68
C ASP A 76 -3.99 1.35 2.46
N VAL A 77 -3.63 0.15 1.99
CA VAL A 77 -2.23 -0.27 1.83
C VAL A 77 -2.03 -1.01 0.52
N MET A 78 -1.07 -0.53 -0.27
CA MET A 78 -0.59 -1.19 -1.49
C MET A 78 0.88 -1.56 -1.32
N ILE A 79 1.25 -2.74 -1.80
CA ILE A 79 2.63 -3.22 -1.80
C ILE A 79 3.20 -3.02 -3.20
N LEU A 80 4.28 -2.25 -3.30
CA LEU A 80 4.95 -1.93 -4.55
C LEU A 80 6.23 -2.77 -4.70
N SER A 81 6.48 -3.32 -5.88
CA SER A 81 7.77 -3.90 -6.25
C SER A 81 8.30 -3.24 -7.52
N ALA A 82 9.53 -2.75 -7.47
CA ALA A 82 10.23 -2.17 -8.62
C ALA A 82 11.44 -3.04 -8.95
N LYS A 83 11.21 -4.21 -9.55
CA LYS A 83 12.26 -5.18 -9.89
C LYS A 83 12.49 -5.22 -11.40
N ALA A 84 13.75 -5.27 -11.80
CA ALA A 84 14.17 -5.48 -13.19
C ALA A 84 13.53 -4.52 -14.23
N GLY A 85 13.18 -3.29 -13.82
CA GLY A 85 12.56 -2.29 -14.69
C GLY A 85 11.04 -2.39 -14.79
N GLU A 86 10.42 -3.35 -14.10
CA GLU A 86 8.97 -3.50 -14.01
C GLU A 86 8.47 -3.01 -12.64
N VAL A 87 7.41 -2.20 -12.66
CA VAL A 87 6.75 -1.71 -11.45
C VAL A 87 5.43 -2.44 -11.32
N THR A 88 5.33 -3.32 -10.32
CA THR A 88 4.10 -4.05 -9.99
C THR A 88 3.57 -3.58 -8.63
N ALA A 89 2.26 -3.59 -8.48
CA ALA A 89 1.59 -3.25 -7.23
C ALA A 89 0.46 -4.23 -6.94
N TRP A 90 0.23 -4.55 -5.67
CA TRP A 90 -0.86 -5.42 -5.25
C TRP A 90 -1.39 -5.00 -3.87
N GLY A 91 -2.68 -5.25 -3.65
CA GLY A 91 -3.34 -4.99 -2.37
C GLY A 91 -3.17 -6.18 -1.42
N MET A 92 -3.12 -5.90 -0.12
CA MET A 92 -3.26 -6.96 0.89
C MET A 92 -4.67 -7.57 0.79
N PRO A 93 -4.81 -8.91 0.84
CA PRO A 93 -6.11 -9.58 0.81
C PRO A 93 -6.95 -9.31 2.06
#